data_AF-A0A662ZDW3-F1
#
_entry.id   AF-A0A662ZDW3-F1
#
_cell.length_a   1.000
_cell.length_b   1.000
_cell.length_c   1.000
_cell.angle_alpha   90.00
_cell.angle_beta   90.00
_cell.angle_gamma   90.00
#
_symmetry.space_group_name_H-M   'P 1'
#
loop_
_entity.id
_entity.type
_entity.pdbx_description
1 polymer ?
#
loop_
_entity_poly.entity_id
_entity_poly.type
_entity_poly.pdbx_seq_one_letter_code
_entity_poly.pdbx_strand_id
1 'polypeptide(L)'
;METQENALQQPVEDAKESAVEKNTETGSHFEHVKESLELLYKSFPKAFVKEGDCKPLKIGIFDELKERISGIEGLSVSKVRAALRLYTSRLKYLYSVKEGAARIDLDGNECGDTVNAEHAQYASEKIKEINQKRKATKPAKKQNSPKKFFKKNGPKGTKKTFKVEGDKATAESLKNGTEVIVLSSEQHFVKGVVAQDAVKDTVYVTLKSGLTVNLPLDRVLLPKKAK
;
A
#
# COMPACT_ATOMS: atom_id res chain seq x y z
N MET A 1 32.24 66.21 -34.08
CA MET A 1 31.51 66.01 -32.80
C MET A 1 30.30 65.12 -33.10
N GLU A 2 30.40 63.86 -33.49
CA GLU A 2 31.19 62.72 -33.00
C GLU A 2 31.14 62.56 -31.47
N THR A 3 30.11 61.87 -31.01
CA THR A 3 30.19 60.93 -29.90
C THR A 3 29.51 59.63 -30.36
N GLN A 4 30.38 58.64 -30.56
CA GLN A 4 30.09 57.21 -30.60
C GLN A 4 29.71 56.76 -29.18
N GLU A 5 28.81 55.79 -29.04
CA GLU A 5 29.13 54.64 -28.20
C GLU A 5 28.40 53.41 -28.71
N ASN A 6 29.23 52.49 -29.20
CA ASN A 6 28.91 51.33 -30.00
C ASN A 6 28.84 50.11 -29.08
N ALA A 7 28.05 49.14 -29.49
CA ALA A 7 27.84 47.85 -28.87
C ALA A 7 29.17 47.12 -28.58
N LEU A 8 29.28 46.53 -27.40
CA LEU A 8 30.23 45.47 -27.10
C LEU A 8 29.50 44.14 -26.97
N GLN A 9 29.82 43.21 -27.86
CA GLN A 9 29.52 41.80 -27.77
C GLN A 9 30.79 41.03 -27.35
N GLN A 10 30.63 40.21 -26.30
CA GLN A 10 31.18 38.84 -26.10
C GLN A 10 32.72 38.66 -25.95
N PRO A 11 33.23 37.46 -25.56
CA PRO A 11 32.77 36.41 -24.62
C PRO A 11 33.90 35.96 -23.65
N VAL A 12 33.59 35.20 -22.58
CA VAL A 12 34.57 34.26 -22.00
C VAL A 12 33.85 33.04 -21.45
N GLU A 13 33.96 31.96 -22.22
CA GLU A 13 33.81 30.59 -21.76
C GLU A 13 35.00 30.25 -20.85
N ASP A 14 34.74 29.63 -19.71
CA ASP A 14 35.41 28.36 -19.39
C ASP A 14 34.66 27.60 -18.29
N ALA A 15 34.48 26.32 -18.59
CA ALA A 15 33.70 25.35 -17.85
C ALA A 15 34.52 24.69 -16.73
N LYS A 16 33.80 24.22 -15.70
CA LYS A 16 34.07 22.99 -14.90
C LYS A 16 32.87 22.81 -13.97
N GLU A 17 31.82 22.15 -14.44
CA GLU A 17 31.64 20.70 -14.36
C GLU A 17 31.56 20.20 -12.92
N SER A 18 30.33 20.10 -12.45
CA SER A 18 29.92 19.05 -11.51
C SER A 18 28.54 18.62 -11.95
N ALA A 19 28.52 17.68 -12.90
CA ALA A 19 27.38 16.84 -13.16
C ALA A 19 27.02 16.14 -11.84
N VAL A 20 25.90 16.53 -11.23
CA VAL A 20 25.21 15.69 -10.25
C VAL A 20 24.02 15.09 -10.97
N GLU A 21 24.29 13.94 -11.56
CA GLU A 21 23.27 12.97 -11.93
C GLU A 21 22.34 12.74 -10.72
N LYS A 22 21.08 13.20 -10.80
CA LYS A 22 20.02 12.64 -9.95
C LYS A 22 19.13 11.78 -10.81
N ASN A 23 19.68 10.63 -11.18
CA ASN A 23 18.94 9.51 -11.69
C ASN A 23 18.46 8.66 -10.51
N THR A 24 17.31 8.99 -9.93
CA THR A 24 16.40 8.04 -9.30
C THR A 24 15.05 8.72 -9.23
N GLU A 25 14.00 8.09 -9.75
CA GLU A 25 12.63 8.08 -9.21
C GLU A 25 11.69 7.42 -10.22
N THR A 26 11.90 6.12 -10.47
CA THR A 26 10.92 5.22 -11.11
C THR A 26 9.84 4.80 -10.11
N GLY A 27 9.27 5.77 -9.38
CA GLY A 27 8.21 5.55 -8.40
C GLY A 27 6.93 6.29 -8.81
N SER A 28 5.79 5.80 -8.32
CA SER A 28 4.55 6.57 -8.40
C SER A 28 4.69 7.84 -7.58
N HIS A 29 4.09 8.96 -8.02
CA HIS A 29 4.03 10.22 -7.25
C HIS A 29 3.65 10.00 -5.78
N PHE A 30 2.75 9.03 -5.51
CA PHE A 30 2.35 8.69 -4.15
C PHE A 30 3.49 8.09 -3.30
N GLU A 31 4.34 7.25 -3.89
CA GLU A 31 5.49 6.67 -3.17
C GLU A 31 6.51 7.75 -2.83
N HIS A 32 6.79 8.70 -3.74
CA HIS A 32 7.66 9.84 -3.44
C HIS A 32 7.13 10.73 -2.33
N VAL A 33 5.81 10.91 -2.26
CA VAL A 33 5.17 11.65 -1.15
C VAL A 33 5.34 10.89 0.18
N LYS A 34 5.27 9.56 0.15
CA LYS A 34 5.45 8.72 1.34
C LYS A 34 6.91 8.71 1.79
N GLU A 35 7.86 8.61 0.87
CA GLU A 35 9.30 8.74 1.13
C GLU A 35 9.63 10.10 1.74
N SER A 36 9.08 11.18 1.17
CA SER A 36 9.25 12.53 1.70
C SER A 36 8.70 12.66 3.12
N LEU A 37 7.54 12.05 3.40
CA LEU A 37 6.99 12.02 4.75
C LEU A 37 7.87 11.22 5.72
N GLU A 38 8.52 10.15 5.26
CA GLU A 38 9.46 9.37 6.05
C GLU A 38 10.75 10.13 6.36
N LEU A 39 11.24 10.93 5.42
CA LEU A 39 12.34 11.88 5.65
C LEU A 39 11.95 12.94 6.69
N LEU A 40 10.72 13.49 6.62
CA LEU A 40 10.24 14.45 7.62
C LEU A 40 10.19 13.86 9.04
N TYR A 41 9.83 12.58 9.21
CA TYR A 41 9.89 11.93 10.52
C TYR A 41 11.32 11.82 11.07
N LYS A 42 12.31 11.64 10.20
CA LYS A 42 13.72 11.53 10.61
C LYS A 42 14.32 12.89 10.93
N SER A 43 14.02 13.91 10.11
CA SER A 43 14.56 15.25 10.28
C SER A 43 13.90 16.02 11.42
N PHE A 44 12.59 15.81 11.65
CA PHE A 44 11.80 16.56 12.62
C PHE A 44 10.98 15.62 13.53
N PRO A 45 11.64 14.80 14.36
CA PRO A 45 10.97 13.79 15.19
C PRO A 45 10.07 14.38 16.28
N LYS A 46 10.32 15.64 16.66
CA LYS A 46 9.54 16.34 17.69
C LYS A 46 8.19 16.84 17.15
N ALA A 47 8.15 17.26 15.89
CA ALA A 47 6.95 17.76 15.23
C ALA A 47 6.16 16.63 14.55
N PHE A 48 6.86 15.70 13.90
CA PHE A 48 6.26 14.63 13.14
C PHE A 48 6.51 13.28 13.82
N VAL A 49 5.43 12.60 14.21
CA VAL A 49 5.50 11.33 14.91
C VAL A 49 4.93 10.21 14.04
N LYS A 50 5.77 9.26 13.63
CA LYS A 50 5.37 8.09 12.81
C LYS A 50 4.37 7.21 13.57
N GLU A 51 4.74 6.77 14.77
CA GLU A 51 3.95 5.88 15.64
C GLU A 51 3.84 6.51 17.03
N GLY A 52 2.62 6.54 17.59
CA GLY A 52 2.34 7.23 18.85
C GLY A 52 1.42 8.45 18.69
N ASP A 53 1.30 9.23 19.75
CA ASP A 53 0.36 10.35 19.83
C ASP A 53 0.79 11.49 18.90
N CYS A 54 -0.07 11.76 17.92
CA CYS A 54 0.08 12.93 17.06
C CYS A 54 -0.24 14.17 17.88
N LYS A 55 0.48 15.27 17.64
CA LYS A 55 0.13 16.59 18.17
C LYS A 55 -0.28 17.50 17.00
N PRO A 56 -1.20 18.47 17.23
CA PRO A 56 -1.60 19.41 16.20
C PRO A 56 -0.42 20.34 15.86
N LEU A 57 -0.20 20.55 14.56
CA LEU A 57 0.91 21.38 14.08
C LEU A 57 0.55 22.88 14.13
N LYS A 58 1.57 23.73 14.23
CA LYS A 58 1.46 25.19 14.09
C LYS A 58 0.83 25.59 12.75
N ILE A 59 0.03 26.66 12.75
CA ILE A 59 -0.50 27.26 11.51
C ILE A 59 0.66 27.92 10.77
N GLY A 60 0.79 27.67 9.45
CA GLY A 60 1.91 28.22 8.68
C GLY A 60 3.24 27.48 8.85
N ILE A 61 3.26 26.31 9.51
CA ILE A 61 4.48 25.50 9.69
C ILE A 61 5.21 25.18 8.38
N PHE A 62 4.50 25.22 7.24
CA PHE A 62 5.08 25.00 5.92
C PHE A 62 6.16 26.02 5.56
N ASP A 63 6.03 27.28 5.97
CA ASP A 63 7.02 28.31 5.65
C ASP A 63 8.31 28.10 6.45
N GLU A 64 8.20 27.74 7.73
CA GLU A 64 9.34 27.31 8.55
C GLU A 64 10.00 26.03 7.97
N LEU A 65 9.18 25.08 7.47
CA LEU A 65 9.71 23.90 6.80
C LEU A 65 10.52 24.29 5.55
N LYS A 66 10.07 25.24 4.73
CA LYS A 66 10.79 25.64 3.51
C LYS A 66 12.21 26.12 3.81
N GLU A 67 12.37 26.89 4.87
CA GLU A 67 13.68 27.39 5.29
C GLU A 67 14.58 26.23 5.72
N ARG A 68 14.07 25.30 6.53
CA ARG A 68 14.85 24.15 7.04
C ARG A 68 15.13 23.07 5.99
N ILE A 69 14.25 22.86 5.00
CA ILE A 69 14.47 21.85 3.95
C ILE A 69 15.48 22.29 2.87
N SER A 70 15.79 23.59 2.78
CA SER A 70 16.78 24.09 1.81
C SER A 70 18.16 23.43 1.96
N GLY A 71 18.49 22.94 3.15
CA GLY A 71 19.73 22.21 3.45
C GLY A 71 19.60 20.68 3.45
N ILE A 72 18.42 20.10 3.18
CA ILE A 72 18.20 18.66 3.24
C ILE A 72 17.98 18.10 1.83
N GLU A 73 18.94 17.31 1.34
CA GLU A 73 18.81 16.66 0.04
C GLU A 73 17.63 15.67 0.01
N GLY A 74 16.82 15.74 -1.05
CA GLY A 74 15.69 14.82 -1.28
C GLY A 74 14.31 15.38 -0.93
N LEU A 75 14.23 16.55 -0.28
CA LEU A 75 12.96 17.22 0.01
C LEU A 75 12.76 18.42 -0.91
N SER A 76 11.81 18.32 -1.84
CA SER A 76 11.37 19.48 -2.62
C SER A 76 10.14 20.13 -2.00
N VAL A 77 9.97 21.45 -2.18
CA VAL A 77 8.84 22.23 -1.64
C VAL A 77 7.49 21.61 -2.01
N SER A 78 7.33 21.16 -3.26
CA SER A 78 6.11 20.51 -3.74
C SER A 78 5.85 19.17 -3.06
N LYS A 79 6.90 18.33 -2.91
CA LYS A 79 6.80 17.04 -2.21
C LYS A 79 6.45 17.22 -0.74
N VAL A 80 7.03 18.22 -0.08
CA VAL A 80 6.72 18.55 1.33
C VAL A 80 5.27 18.98 1.50
N ARG A 81 4.73 19.81 0.59
CA ARG A 81 3.31 20.19 0.64
C ARG A 81 2.40 18.97 0.51
N ALA A 82 2.71 18.07 -0.43
CA ALA A 82 1.96 16.83 -0.60
C ALA A 82 2.09 15.89 0.63
N ALA A 83 3.27 15.78 1.21
CA ALA A 83 3.54 15.00 2.42
C ALA A 83 2.79 15.55 3.63
N LEU A 84 2.78 16.87 3.80
CA LEU A 84 2.04 17.56 4.87
C LEU A 84 0.54 17.31 4.75
N ARG A 85 -0.01 17.40 3.53
CA ARG A 85 -1.42 17.08 3.27
C ARG A 85 -1.74 15.60 3.56
N LEU A 86 -0.84 14.69 3.22
CA LEU A 86 -0.99 13.28 3.56
C LEU A 86 -0.92 13.04 5.07
N TYR A 87 -0.08 13.79 5.80
CA TYR A 87 0.02 13.70 7.26
C TYR A 87 -1.26 14.19 7.95
N THR A 88 -1.76 15.37 7.57
CA THR A 88 -2.92 16.00 8.23
C THR A 88 -4.26 15.36 7.88
N SER A 89 -4.34 14.61 6.79
CA SER A 89 -5.53 13.84 6.40
C SER A 89 -5.65 12.47 7.08
N ARG A 90 -4.61 12.00 7.79
CA ARG A 90 -4.66 10.74 8.54
C ARG A 90 -5.57 10.88 9.75
N LEU A 91 -6.37 9.85 10.00
CA LEU A 91 -7.24 9.79 11.19
C LEU A 91 -6.50 10.09 12.49
N LYS A 92 -5.27 9.58 12.64
CA LYS A 92 -4.44 9.81 13.83
C LYS A 92 -4.22 11.30 14.10
N TYR A 93 -3.97 12.07 13.05
CA TYR A 93 -3.82 13.52 13.16
C TYR A 93 -5.17 14.17 13.52
N LEU A 94 -6.25 13.82 12.82
CA LEU A 94 -7.58 14.37 13.10
C LEU A 94 -8.01 14.13 14.56
N TYR A 95 -7.66 12.99 15.17
CA TYR A 95 -7.96 12.71 16.58
C TYR A 95 -7.18 13.59 17.58
N SER A 96 -6.02 14.10 17.19
CA SER A 96 -5.22 15.02 18.00
C SER A 96 -5.74 16.46 17.97
N VAL A 97 -6.49 16.82 16.92
CA VAL A 97 -7.09 18.15 16.77
C VAL A 97 -8.34 18.21 17.64
N LYS A 98 -8.16 18.66 18.88
CA LYS A 98 -9.22 18.93 19.86
C LYS A 98 -9.16 20.38 20.27
N GLU A 99 -10.31 20.95 20.60
CA GLU A 99 -10.40 22.33 21.09
C GLU A 99 -9.48 22.52 22.31
N GLY A 100 -8.73 23.62 22.32
CA GLY A 100 -7.79 23.95 23.40
C GLY A 100 -6.47 23.17 23.39
N ALA A 101 -6.23 22.27 22.42
CA ALA A 101 -4.94 21.61 22.29
C ALA A 101 -3.86 22.61 21.86
N ALA A 102 -2.71 22.61 22.56
CA ALA A 102 -1.54 23.40 22.21
C ALA A 102 -0.95 22.92 20.89
N ARG A 103 -0.66 23.85 19.98
CA ARG A 103 -0.01 23.53 18.71
C ARG A 103 1.50 23.44 18.91
N ILE A 104 2.16 22.56 18.19
CA ILE A 104 3.61 22.43 18.24
C ILE A 104 4.29 23.00 17.00
N ASP A 105 5.46 23.61 17.21
CA ASP A 105 6.38 24.04 16.15
C ASP A 105 7.27 22.87 15.68
N LEU A 106 8.20 23.18 14.76
CA LEU A 106 9.18 22.20 14.25
C LEU A 106 10.16 21.68 15.31
N ASP A 107 10.49 22.51 16.29
CA ASP A 107 11.48 22.24 17.33
C ASP A 107 10.86 21.59 18.58
N GLY A 108 9.53 21.35 18.56
CA GLY A 108 8.74 20.68 19.57
C GLY A 108 8.21 21.59 20.69
N ASN A 109 8.35 22.90 20.56
CA ASN A 109 7.82 23.85 21.53
C ASN A 109 6.33 24.09 21.26
N GLU A 110 5.59 24.35 22.33
CA GLU A 110 4.20 24.76 22.23
C GLU A 110 4.15 26.18 21.69
N CYS A 111 3.63 26.33 20.47
CA CYS A 111 3.22 27.62 19.98
C CYS A 111 2.00 28.02 20.82
N GLY A 112 2.02 29.21 21.41
CA GLY A 112 0.92 29.73 22.26
C GLY A 112 -0.45 29.80 21.58
N ASP A 113 -0.52 29.42 20.31
CA ASP A 113 -1.75 29.22 19.55
C ASP A 113 -2.39 27.87 19.88
N THR A 114 -3.64 27.92 20.32
CA THR A 114 -4.46 26.73 20.56
C THR A 114 -5.31 26.38 19.34
N VAL A 115 -5.81 25.15 19.31
CA VAL A 115 -6.79 24.73 18.31
C VAL A 115 -8.14 25.40 18.59
N ASN A 116 -8.60 26.22 17.64
CA ASN A 116 -9.91 26.85 17.66
C ASN A 116 -11.06 25.82 17.52
N ALA A 117 -12.23 26.14 18.07
CA ALA A 117 -13.43 25.30 18.04
C ALA A 117 -13.84 24.89 16.61
N GLU A 118 -13.75 25.81 15.64
CA GLU A 118 -14.07 25.54 14.23
C GLU A 118 -13.20 24.42 13.63
N HIS A 119 -11.90 24.41 13.93
CA HIS A 119 -10.98 23.39 13.45
C HIS A 119 -11.23 22.04 14.12
N ALA A 120 -11.59 22.03 15.39
CA ALA A 120 -11.98 20.82 16.10
C ALA A 120 -13.28 20.21 15.54
N GLN A 121 -14.28 21.06 15.24
CA GLN A 121 -15.52 20.64 14.60
C GLN A 121 -15.26 20.01 13.23
N TYR A 122 -14.47 20.67 12.37
CA TYR A 122 -14.08 20.14 11.07
C TYR A 122 -13.36 18.78 11.18
N ALA A 123 -12.43 18.64 12.12
CA ALA A 123 -11.74 17.38 12.35
C ALA A 123 -12.72 16.26 12.76
N SER A 124 -13.70 16.58 13.62
CA SER A 124 -14.72 15.62 14.06
C SER A 124 -15.61 15.14 12.91
N GLU A 125 -15.97 16.03 11.97
CA GLU A 125 -16.75 15.69 10.78
C GLU A 125 -15.95 14.79 9.84
N LYS A 126 -14.67 15.10 9.61
CA LYS A 126 -13.79 14.27 8.79
C LYS A 126 -13.58 12.88 9.37
N ILE A 127 -13.44 12.77 10.69
CA ILE A 127 -13.38 11.46 11.36
C ILE A 127 -14.65 10.66 11.10
N LYS A 128 -15.83 11.27 11.22
CA LYS A 128 -17.12 10.63 10.95
C LYS A 128 -17.21 10.15 9.50
N GLU A 129 -16.86 11.01 8.54
CA GLU A 129 -16.86 10.70 7.10
C GLU A 129 -15.95 9.51 6.77
N ILE A 130 -14.71 9.53 7.26
CA ILE A 130 -13.74 8.45 7.02
C ILE A 130 -14.21 7.14 7.67
N ASN A 131 -14.76 7.20 8.88
CA ASN A 131 -15.26 6.02 9.58
C ASN A 131 -16.50 5.42 8.89
N GLN A 132 -17.39 6.24 8.33
CA GLN A 132 -18.54 5.77 7.55
C GLN A 132 -18.09 5.08 6.26
N LYS A 133 -17.16 5.68 5.49
CA LYS A 133 -16.59 5.08 4.27
C LYS A 133 -15.91 3.73 4.57
N ARG A 134 -15.20 3.63 5.69
CA ARG A 134 -14.57 2.37 6.15
C ARG A 134 -15.58 1.31 6.60
N LYS A 135 -16.74 1.71 7.12
CA LYS A 135 -17.82 0.78 7.49
C LYS A 135 -18.54 0.25 6.26
N ALA A 136 -18.81 1.11 5.27
CA ALA A 136 -19.48 0.73 4.02
C ALA A 136 -18.66 -0.24 3.16
N THR A 137 -17.32 -0.13 3.21
CA THR A 137 -16.39 -1.00 2.45
C THR A 137 -16.06 -2.31 3.16
N LYS A 138 -16.46 -2.50 4.42
CA LYS A 138 -16.35 -3.79 5.10
C LYS A 138 -17.52 -4.66 4.64
N PRO A 139 -17.30 -5.83 3.99
CA PRO A 139 -18.39 -6.74 3.68
C PRO A 139 -19.09 -7.11 4.99
N ALA A 140 -20.40 -6.92 5.02
CA ALA A 140 -21.25 -7.14 6.18
C ALA A 140 -21.13 -8.61 6.64
N LYS A 141 -20.17 -8.90 7.53
CA LYS A 141 -20.25 -10.09 8.39
C LYS A 141 -21.46 -9.85 9.29
N LYS A 142 -22.59 -10.46 8.92
CA LYS A 142 -23.82 -10.56 9.71
C LYS A 142 -23.48 -10.76 11.19
N GLN A 143 -23.55 -9.69 11.97
CA GLN A 143 -23.48 -9.75 13.42
C GLN A 143 -24.87 -10.11 13.91
N ASN A 144 -25.15 -11.42 13.97
CA ASN A 144 -26.11 -11.97 14.91
C ASN A 144 -25.66 -13.39 15.28
N SER A 145 -24.66 -13.46 16.16
CA SER A 145 -24.48 -14.60 17.05
C SER A 145 -23.79 -14.08 18.32
N PRO A 146 -24.34 -14.33 19.52
CA PRO A 146 -23.76 -13.85 20.75
C PRO A 146 -22.43 -14.59 20.97
N LYS A 147 -21.34 -13.84 21.14
CA LYS A 147 -20.02 -14.39 21.45
C LYS A 147 -20.05 -15.00 22.85
N LYS A 148 -20.25 -16.31 22.96
CA LYS A 148 -19.78 -17.07 24.14
C LYS A 148 -18.26 -17.00 24.18
N PHE A 149 -17.72 -16.43 25.25
CA PHE A 149 -16.31 -16.48 25.60
C PHE A 149 -15.91 -17.95 25.78
N PHE A 150 -15.32 -18.57 24.75
CA PHE A 150 -14.63 -19.85 24.91
C PHE A 150 -13.19 -19.56 25.33
N LYS A 151 -12.89 -19.85 26.61
CA LYS A 151 -11.54 -19.92 27.17
C LYS A 151 -10.71 -20.90 26.32
N LYS A 152 -9.63 -20.40 25.74
CA LYS A 152 -8.70 -21.17 24.89
C LYS A 152 -7.66 -21.86 25.76
N ASN A 153 -7.86 -23.16 26.03
CA ASN A 153 -6.80 -24.12 26.34
C ASN A 153 -7.03 -25.35 25.43
N GLY A 154 -6.23 -25.49 24.37
CA GLY A 154 -6.30 -26.61 23.42
C GLY A 154 -5.44 -26.34 22.17
N PRO A 155 -4.74 -27.36 21.61
CA PRO A 155 -3.55 -27.17 20.79
C PRO A 155 -3.84 -26.68 19.36
N LYS A 156 -2.75 -26.21 18.73
CA LYS A 156 -2.62 -25.51 17.44
C LYS A 156 -3.55 -26.02 16.33
N GLY A 157 -4.19 -25.05 15.67
CA GLY A 157 -5.14 -25.25 14.58
C GLY A 157 -4.54 -25.96 13.36
N THR A 158 -5.24 -27.00 12.94
CA THR A 158 -5.13 -27.59 11.61
C THR A 158 -5.63 -26.57 10.58
N LYS A 159 -4.77 -26.26 9.60
CA LYS A 159 -5.15 -25.47 8.42
C LYS A 159 -6.33 -26.18 7.75
N LYS A 160 -7.42 -25.45 7.48
CA LYS A 160 -8.59 -25.98 6.76
C LYS A 160 -8.15 -26.32 5.34
N THR A 161 -7.94 -27.61 5.06
CA THR A 161 -7.81 -28.15 3.72
C THR A 161 -9.17 -28.02 3.03
N PHE A 162 -9.24 -27.29 1.92
CA PHE A 162 -10.42 -27.28 1.06
C PHE A 162 -10.60 -28.69 0.49
N LYS A 163 -11.60 -29.43 0.99
CA LYS A 163 -11.97 -30.74 0.46
C LYS A 163 -12.64 -30.54 -0.89
N VAL A 164 -11.95 -30.91 -1.97
CA VAL A 164 -12.59 -31.22 -3.24
C VAL A 164 -12.89 -32.71 -3.24
N GLU A 165 -14.16 -33.05 -3.35
CA GLU A 165 -14.61 -34.43 -3.55
C GLU A 165 -14.33 -34.83 -5.00
N GLY A 166 -13.16 -35.42 -5.22
CA GLY A 166 -12.83 -36.13 -6.45
C GLY A 166 -12.17 -37.45 -6.08
N ASP A 167 -12.51 -38.51 -6.79
CA ASP A 167 -11.87 -39.80 -6.60
C ASP A 167 -10.45 -39.72 -7.18
N LYS A 168 -9.46 -40.31 -6.47
CA LYS A 168 -8.07 -40.33 -6.92
C LYS A 168 -8.00 -41.01 -8.29
N ALA A 169 -7.38 -40.36 -9.28
CA ALA A 169 -7.25 -40.92 -10.60
C ALA A 169 -6.23 -42.07 -10.61
N THR A 170 -6.65 -43.28 -10.98
CA THR A 170 -5.76 -44.40 -11.32
C THR A 170 -5.39 -44.34 -12.79
N ALA A 171 -4.15 -44.72 -13.14
CA ALA A 171 -3.60 -44.64 -14.51
C ALA A 171 -4.48 -45.30 -15.59
N GLU A 172 -5.29 -46.29 -15.22
CA GLU A 172 -6.17 -47.05 -16.12
C GLU A 172 -7.46 -46.29 -16.53
N SER A 173 -7.83 -45.26 -15.76
CA SER A 173 -9.06 -44.49 -15.98
C SER A 173 -8.86 -43.20 -16.80
N LEU A 174 -7.61 -42.88 -17.14
CA LEU A 174 -7.20 -41.66 -17.82
C LEU A 174 -7.01 -41.90 -19.32
N LYS A 175 -8.12 -42.00 -20.05
CA LYS A 175 -8.12 -42.05 -21.52
C LYS A 175 -8.20 -40.64 -22.10
N ASN A 176 -7.56 -40.42 -23.25
CA ASN A 176 -7.67 -39.18 -24.03
C ASN A 176 -9.11 -38.68 -24.11
N GLY A 177 -9.35 -37.42 -23.73
CA GLY A 177 -10.68 -36.80 -23.72
C GLY A 177 -11.46 -36.90 -22.41
N THR A 178 -10.91 -37.51 -21.35
CA THR A 178 -11.55 -37.54 -20.03
C THR A 178 -11.45 -36.18 -19.33
N GLU A 179 -12.59 -35.67 -18.82
CA GLU A 179 -12.60 -34.47 -17.99
C GLU A 179 -11.98 -34.77 -16.62
N VAL A 180 -10.98 -33.98 -16.25
CA VAL A 180 -10.24 -34.11 -14.99
C VAL A 180 -10.19 -32.79 -14.24
N ILE A 181 -10.11 -32.86 -12.92
CA ILE A 181 -9.90 -31.72 -12.04
C ILE A 181 -8.41 -31.71 -11.66
N VAL A 182 -7.72 -30.64 -12.03
CA VAL A 182 -6.30 -30.45 -11.77
C VAL A 182 -6.09 -29.55 -10.56
N LEU A 183 -5.23 -29.96 -9.64
CA LEU A 183 -4.71 -29.15 -8.54
C LEU A 183 -3.53 -28.30 -9.04
N SER A 184 -3.81 -27.05 -9.42
CA SER A 184 -2.80 -26.10 -9.95
C SER A 184 -1.98 -25.45 -8.82
N SER A 185 -2.57 -25.28 -7.64
CA SER A 185 -1.92 -24.75 -6.42
C SER A 185 -2.61 -25.33 -5.17
N GLU A 186 -2.00 -25.21 -3.98
CA GLU A 186 -2.56 -25.73 -2.70
C GLU A 186 -4.01 -25.30 -2.42
N GLN A 187 -4.50 -24.23 -3.07
CA GLN A 187 -5.85 -23.70 -2.89
C GLN A 187 -6.66 -23.54 -4.18
N HIS A 188 -6.12 -23.94 -5.35
CA HIS A 188 -6.77 -23.68 -6.63
C HIS A 188 -6.91 -24.95 -7.48
N PHE A 189 -8.16 -25.26 -7.82
CA PHE A 189 -8.55 -26.39 -8.67
C PHE A 189 -9.07 -25.86 -10.01
N VAL A 190 -8.63 -26.48 -11.11
CA VAL A 190 -9.00 -26.08 -12.46
C VAL A 190 -9.51 -27.31 -13.21
N LYS A 191 -10.62 -27.18 -13.94
CA LYS A 191 -11.14 -28.25 -14.79
C LYS A 191 -10.35 -28.27 -16.10
N GLY A 192 -9.98 -29.46 -16.56
CA GLY A 192 -9.27 -29.69 -17.81
C GLY A 192 -9.67 -31.01 -18.45
N VAL A 193 -9.10 -31.29 -19.60
CA VAL A 193 -9.29 -32.51 -20.39
C VAL A 193 -7.92 -33.15 -20.62
N VAL A 194 -7.83 -34.47 -20.46
CA VAL A 194 -6.60 -35.22 -20.73
C VAL A 194 -6.26 -35.15 -22.23
N ALA A 195 -5.07 -34.63 -22.55
CA ALA A 195 -4.61 -34.40 -23.92
C ALA A 195 -3.82 -35.59 -24.50
N GLN A 196 -3.10 -36.32 -23.64
CA GLN A 196 -2.32 -37.51 -23.99
C GLN A 196 -2.46 -38.54 -22.87
N ASP A 197 -2.46 -39.83 -23.24
CA ASP A 197 -2.65 -40.93 -22.31
C ASP A 197 -1.59 -40.90 -21.21
N ALA A 198 -1.98 -41.31 -20.00
CA ALA A 198 -1.09 -41.29 -18.84
C ALA A 198 0.12 -42.21 -19.08
N VAL A 199 1.32 -41.63 -19.17
CA VAL A 199 2.57 -42.40 -19.24
C VAL A 199 3.12 -42.51 -17.82
N LYS A 200 3.00 -43.70 -17.24
CA LYS A 200 3.44 -44.04 -15.87
C LYS A 200 2.75 -43.18 -14.80
N ASP A 201 3.37 -42.07 -14.41
CA ASP A 201 2.97 -41.20 -13.30
C ASP A 201 2.68 -39.76 -13.71
N THR A 202 2.80 -39.45 -15.01
CA THR A 202 2.63 -38.09 -15.55
C THR A 202 1.52 -38.05 -16.60
N VAL A 203 0.71 -36.98 -16.56
CA VAL A 203 -0.42 -36.76 -17.45
C VAL A 203 -0.32 -35.37 -18.07
N TYR A 204 -0.49 -35.29 -19.38
CA TYR A 204 -0.68 -34.02 -20.08
C TYR A 204 -2.17 -33.64 -20.05
N VAL A 205 -2.48 -32.53 -19.40
CA VAL A 205 -3.86 -32.03 -19.30
C VAL A 205 -3.98 -30.67 -19.97
N THR A 206 -4.90 -30.54 -20.92
CA THR A 206 -5.33 -29.24 -21.47
C THR A 206 -6.38 -28.64 -20.54
N LEU A 207 -6.05 -27.55 -19.87
CA LEU A 207 -6.99 -26.81 -19.04
C LEU A 207 -8.04 -26.10 -19.91
N LYS A 208 -9.21 -25.74 -19.34
CA LYS A 208 -10.20 -24.88 -20.04
C LYS A 208 -9.65 -23.53 -20.51
N SER A 209 -8.51 -23.08 -19.96
CA SER A 209 -7.79 -21.90 -20.41
C SER A 209 -7.00 -22.11 -21.71
N GLY A 210 -7.01 -23.31 -22.30
CA GLY A 210 -6.23 -23.66 -23.49
C GLY A 210 -4.76 -23.98 -23.22
N LEU A 211 -4.33 -23.91 -21.95
CA LEU A 211 -2.96 -24.23 -21.53
C LEU A 211 -2.81 -25.75 -21.30
N THR A 212 -1.83 -26.37 -21.96
CA THR A 212 -1.41 -27.75 -21.70
C THR A 212 -0.37 -27.79 -20.59
N VAL A 213 -0.64 -28.57 -19.53
CA VAL A 213 0.24 -28.69 -18.36
C VAL A 213 0.58 -30.16 -18.14
N ASN A 214 1.86 -30.44 -17.90
CA ASN A 214 2.33 -31.75 -17.45
C ASN A 214 2.23 -31.82 -15.91
N LEU A 215 1.42 -32.74 -15.40
CA LEU A 215 1.16 -32.89 -13.97
C LEU A 215 1.32 -34.34 -13.52
N PRO A 216 1.80 -34.56 -12.27
CA PRO A 216 1.78 -35.88 -11.67
C PRO A 216 0.34 -36.32 -11.35
N LEU A 217 0.09 -37.63 -11.38
CA LEU A 217 -1.23 -38.23 -11.06
C LEU A 217 -1.81 -37.77 -9.72
N ASP A 218 -0.96 -37.52 -8.72
CA ASP A 218 -1.36 -37.04 -7.38
C ASP A 218 -2.12 -35.71 -7.40
N ARG A 219 -1.96 -34.93 -8.47
CA ARG A 219 -2.60 -33.62 -8.65
C ARG A 219 -3.78 -33.67 -9.62
N VAL A 220 -4.18 -34.86 -10.07
CA VAL A 220 -5.30 -35.07 -10.99
C VAL A 220 -6.40 -35.86 -10.27
N LEU A 221 -7.59 -35.28 -10.20
CA LEU A 221 -8.78 -35.87 -9.58
C LEU A 221 -9.86 -36.09 -10.63
N LEU A 222 -10.57 -37.21 -10.55
CA LEU A 222 -11.74 -37.43 -11.40
C LEU A 222 -12.97 -36.71 -10.80
N PRO A 223 -13.72 -35.93 -11.60
CA PRO A 223 -14.97 -35.35 -11.14
C PRO A 223 -15.97 -36.49 -10.86
N LYS A 224 -16.53 -36.53 -9.64
CA LYS A 224 -17.65 -37.44 -9.36
C LYS A 224 -18.80 -37.11 -10.32
N LYS A 225 -19.16 -38.04 -11.20
CA LYS A 225 -20.39 -37.94 -12.00
C LYS A 225 -21.55 -37.96 -11.00
N ALA A 226 -22.26 -36.83 -10.88
CA ALA A 226 -23.55 -36.81 -10.20
C ALA A 226 -24.48 -37.77 -10.94
N LYS A 227 -25.04 -38.73 -10.21
CA LYS A 227 -26.03 -39.68 -10.68
C LYS A 227 -27.40 -39.00 -10.80
#